data_AF-F0LN93-F1
#
_entry.id   AF-F0LN93-F1
#
_cell.length_a   1.000
_cell.length_b   1.000
_cell.length_c   1.000
_cell.angle_alpha   90.00
_cell.angle_beta   90.00
_cell.angle_gamma   90.00
#
_symmetry.space_group_name_H-M   'P 1'
#
loop_
_entity.id
_entity.type
_entity.pdbx_description
1 polymer ?
#
loop_
_entity_poly.entity_id
_entity_poly.type
_entity_poly.pdbx_seq_one_letter_code
_entity_poly.pdbx_strand_id
1 'polypeptide(L)' 'MRIKAVVYSRVSTEEQNPKAQLEVVLQYAQERGYGVVKIFEEHISGSTDPLERPVFKSF' A
#
# COMPACT_ATOMS: atom_id res chain seq x y z
N MET A 1 -2.02 18.95 -13.76
CA MET A 1 -2.86 18.36 -12.68
C MET A 1 -2.29 16.99 -12.34
N ARG A 2 -2.03 16.66 -11.06
CA ARG A 2 -1.47 15.35 -10.69
C ARG A 2 -2.60 14.31 -10.61
N ILE A 3 -2.36 13.10 -11.11
CA ILE A 3 -3.30 11.98 -10.96
C ILE A 3 -3.30 11.57 -9.48
N LYS A 4 -4.47 11.56 -8.85
CA LYS A 4 -4.61 11.10 -7.47
C LYS A 4 -4.41 9.59 -7.41
N ALA A 5 -3.61 9.14 -6.45
CA ALA A 5 -3.30 7.74 -6.24
C ALA A 5 -3.42 7.37 -4.76
N VAL A 6 -3.59 6.08 -4.51
CA VAL A 6 -3.59 5.49 -3.17
C VAL A 6 -2.54 4.40 -3.14
N VAL A 7 -1.85 4.24 -2.01
CA VAL A 7 -0.93 3.14 -1.78
C VAL A 7 -1.55 2.13 -0.83
N TYR A 8 -1.56 0.86 -1.21
CA TYR A 8 -1.85 -0.28 -0.34
C TYR A 8 -0.56 -1.08 -0.16
N SER A 9 -0.12 -1.23 1.09
CA SER A 9 1.02 -2.07 1.46
C SER A 9 0.53 -3.18 2.37
N ARG A 10 1.01 -4.41 2.15
CA ARG A 10 0.60 -5.58 2.93
C ARG A 10 1.78 -6.49 3.20
N VAL A 11 1.88 -6.95 4.44
CA VAL A 11 2.86 -7.95 4.88
C VAL A 11 2.16 -9.10 5.58
N SER A 12 2.74 -10.30 5.49
CA SER A 12 2.23 -11.49 6.15
C SER A 12 2.78 -11.65 7.57
N THR A 13 3.94 -11.07 7.87
CA THR A 13 4.59 -11.11 9.19
C THR A 13 5.18 -9.75 9.54
N GLU A 14 5.34 -9.47 10.84
CA GLU A 14 5.99 -8.24 11.37
C GLU A 14 7.46 -8.11 10.97
N GLU A 15 8.14 -9.24 10.75
CA GLU A 15 9.55 -9.28 10.37
C GLU A 15 9.79 -8.83 8.91
N GLN A 16 8.74 -8.81 8.08
CA GLN A 16 8.81 -8.26 6.74
C GLN A 16 8.75 -6.74 6.83
N ASN A 17 9.89 -6.05 6.66
CA ASN A 17 9.98 -4.59 6.76
C ASN A 17 9.07 -3.88 5.71
N PRO A 18 7.87 -3.39 6.09
CA PRO A 18 6.93 -2.78 5.15
C PRO A 18 7.41 -1.39 4.72
N LYS A 19 8.25 -0.75 5.56
CA LYS A 19 8.73 0.62 5.36
C LYS A 19 9.62 0.72 4.12
N ALA A 20 10.50 -0.26 3.89
CA ALA A 20 11.34 -0.30 2.71
C ALA A 20 10.51 -0.44 1.41
N GLN A 21 9.44 -1.23 1.44
CA GLN A 21 8.54 -1.37 0.28
C GLN A 21 7.74 -0.08 0.05
N LEU A 22 7.26 0.54 1.13
CA LEU A 22 6.51 1.79 1.07
C LEU A 22 7.36 2.93 0.48
N GLU A 23 8.62 3.08 0.90
CA GLU A 23 9.53 4.10 0.38
C GLU A 23 9.73 3.98 -1.14
N VAL A 24 9.94 2.77 -1.66
CA VAL A 24 10.08 2.53 -3.11
C VAL A 24 8.82 2.91 -3.88
N VAL A 25 7.64 2.57 -3.35
CA VAL A 25 6.35 2.90 -4.00
C VAL A 25 6.09 4.41 -3.97
N LEU A 26 6.41 5.09 -2.87
CA LEU A 26 6.27 6.54 -2.75
C LEU A 26 7.22 7.27 -3.71
N GLN A 27 8.46 6.80 -3.83
CA GLN A 27 9.42 7.34 -4.79
C GLN A 27 8.93 7.14 -6.23
N TYR A 28 8.47 5.94 -6.59
CA TYR A 28 7.86 5.69 -7.90
C TYR A 28 6.66 6.62 -8.16
N ALA A 29 5.81 6.81 -7.15
CA ALA A 29 4.65 7.68 -7.27
C ALA A 29 5.06 9.14 -7.57
N GLN A 30 6.07 9.62 -6.86
CA GLN A 30 6.64 10.96 -7.04
C GLN A 30 7.27 11.13 -8.43
N GLU A 31 8.10 10.19 -8.87
CA GLU A 31 8.79 10.22 -10.18
C GLU A 31 7.79 10.23 -11.35
N ARG A 32 6.64 9.58 -11.19
CA ARG A 32 5.56 9.54 -12.19
C ARG A 32 4.55 10.69 -12.07
N GLY A 33 4.72 11.58 -11.10
CA GLY A 33 3.82 12.71 -10.89
C GLY A 33 2.45 12.35 -10.31
N TYR A 34 2.32 11.18 -9.66
CA TYR A 34 1.14 10.83 -8.89
C TYR A 34 1.08 11.62 -7.58
N GLY A 35 -0.12 12.04 -7.20
CA GLY A 35 -0.40 12.60 -5.88
C GLY A 35 -0.97 11.52 -4.97
N VAL A 36 -0.13 10.91 -4.14
CA VAL A 36 -0.59 9.94 -3.13
C VAL A 36 -1.44 10.65 -2.09
N VAL A 37 -2.73 10.33 -2.01
CA VAL A 37 -3.68 10.99 -1.09
C VAL A 37 -3.94 10.19 0.18
N LYS A 38 -3.63 8.89 0.16
CA LYS A 38 -3.80 7.98 1.30
C LYS A 38 -2.87 6.78 1.16
N ILE A 39 -2.41 6.29 2.30
CA ILE A 39 -1.62 5.06 2.44
C ILE A 39 -2.40 4.15 3.37
N PHE A 40 -2.52 2.89 2.98
CA PHE A 40 -3.16 1.83 3.73
C PHE A 40 -2.14 0.72 3.97
N GLU A 41 -1.93 0.37 5.23
CA GLU A 41 -1.00 -0.71 5.62
C GLU A 41 -1.79 -1.84 6.26
N GLU A 42 -1.48 -3.09 5.90
CA GLU A 42 -2.20 -4.26 6.39
C GLU A 42 -1.27 -5.43 6.73
N HIS A 43 -1.52 -6.04 7.88
CA HIS A 43 -0.78 -7.20 8.37
C HIS A 43 -1.69 -8.43 8.29
N ILE A 44 -1.66 -9.11 7.15
CA ILE A 44 -2.53 -10.26 6.87
C ILE A 44 -1.89 -11.22 5.86
N SER A 45 -2.23 -12.51 5.96
CA SER A 45 -1.75 -13.51 5.01
C SER A 45 -2.13 -13.16 3.57
N GLY A 46 -1.20 -13.35 2.64
CA GLY A 46 -1.46 -13.26 1.21
C GLY A 46 -2.47 -14.29 0.69
N SER A 47 -2.75 -15.36 1.45
CA SER A 47 -3.74 -16.38 1.12
C SER A 47 -5.18 -15.97 1.41
N THR A 48 -5.41 -14.90 2.18
CA THR A 48 -6.75 -14.36 2.43
C THR A 48 -7.24 -13.64 1.16
N ASP A 49 -8.49 -13.88 0.74
CA ASP A 49 -9.11 -13.15 -0.38
C ASP A 49 -8.96 -11.63 -0.18
N PRO A 50 -8.34 -10.89 -1.12
CA PRO A 50 -8.22 -9.44 -1.05
C PRO A 50 -9.52 -8.71 -0.71
N LEU A 51 -10.64 -9.17 -1.28
CA LEU A 51 -11.94 -8.54 -1.06
C LEU A 51 -12.48 -8.77 0.34
N GLU A 52 -11.94 -9.75 1.07
CA GLU A 52 -12.30 -10.04 2.46
C GLU A 52 -11.40 -9.34 3.49
N ARG A 53 -10.32 -8.69 3.06
CA ARG A 53 -9.33 -8.09 3.98
C ARG A 53 -9.84 -6.78 4.58
N PRO A 54 -9.79 -6.59 5.91
CA PRO A 54 -10.38 -5.42 6.57
C PRO A 54 -9.91 -4.07 6.04
N VAL A 55 -8.60 -3.92 5.79
CA VAL A 55 -8.03 -2.65 5.31
C VAL A 55 -8.30 -2.49 3.82
N PHE A 56 -8.20 -3.56 3.04
CA PHE A 56 -8.53 -3.50 1.61
C PHE A 56 -9.98 -3.08 1.36
N LYS A 57 -10.94 -3.55 2.19
CA LYS A 57 -12.35 -3.13 2.17
C LYS A 57 -12.57 -1.65 2.47
N SER A 58 -11.59 -0.97 3.07
CA SER A 58 -11.68 0.43 3.49
C SER A 58 -11.17 1.44 2.45
N PHE A 59 -10.80 0.95 1.26
CA PHE A 59 -10.52 1.75 0.08
C PHE A 59 -11.75 2.55 -0.37
#